data_AF-A0A556UAK2-F1
#
_entry.id   AF-A0A556UAK2-F1
#
_cell.length_a   1.000
_cell.length_b   1.000
_cell.length_c   1.000
_cell.angle_alpha   90.00
_cell.angle_beta   90.00
_cell.angle_gamma   90.00
#
_symmetry.space_group_name_H-M   'P 1'
#
loop_
_entity.id
_entity.type
_entity.pdbx_description
1 polymer ?
#
loop_
_entity_poly.entity_id
_entity_poly.type
_entity_poly.pdbx_seq_one_letter_code
_entity_poly.pdbx_strand_id
1 'polypeptide(L)'
;MKNFWKHFFINGLMGMGFGPIILTTVYFFLKINHVISVLTVDEVNLAIISALIITFVQGSSMTIFRIEKLSLGKATLIQSLLIYFTLIFVYLINKWIKFTFVEVLIFTIIYWVSYLIIWLSIYLNIRRQIKNANLKL
;
A
#
# COMPACT_ATOMS: atom_id res chain seq x y z
N MET A 1 4.74 -22.08 -8.74
CA MET A 1 5.49 -20.89 -9.23
C MET A 1 5.17 -20.48 -10.67
N LYS A 2 4.77 -21.39 -11.59
CA LYS A 2 4.58 -21.10 -13.04
C LYS A 2 3.71 -19.87 -13.37
N ASN A 3 2.79 -19.47 -12.49
CA ASN A 3 1.91 -18.31 -12.71
C ASN A 3 2.14 -17.14 -11.72
N PHE A 4 3.20 -17.18 -10.90
CA PHE A 4 3.45 -16.12 -9.89
C PHE A 4 3.60 -14.76 -10.56
N TRP A 5 4.50 -14.65 -11.53
CA TRP A 5 4.76 -13.40 -12.26
C TRP A 5 3.51 -12.90 -12.99
N LYS A 6 2.76 -13.80 -13.64
CA LYS A 6 1.49 -13.43 -14.29
C LYS A 6 0.53 -12.77 -13.30
N HIS A 7 0.33 -13.37 -12.13
CA HIS A 7 -0.56 -12.80 -11.11
C HIS A 7 -0.01 -11.54 -10.46
N PHE A 8 1.30 -11.46 -10.25
CA PHE A 8 1.98 -10.27 -9.77
C PHE A 8 1.69 -9.07 -10.68
N PHE A 9 1.94 -9.21 -11.99
CA PHE A 9 1.70 -8.14 -12.94
C PHE A 9 0.22 -7.80 -13.12
N ILE A 10 -0.67 -8.80 -13.23
CA ILE A 10 -2.11 -8.55 -13.39
C ILE A 10 -2.65 -7.79 -12.18
N ASN A 11 -2.37 -8.26 -10.96
CA ASN A 11 -2.86 -7.62 -9.74
C ASN A 11 -2.25 -6.21 -9.57
N GLY A 12 -0.98 -6.03 -9.93
CA GLY A 12 -0.34 -4.73 -9.91
C GLY A 12 -0.97 -3.74 -10.89
N LEU A 13 -1.19 -4.15 -12.14
CA LEU A 13 -1.81 -3.31 -13.17
C LEU A 13 -3.25 -2.94 -12.81
N MET A 14 -4.02 -3.87 -12.23
CA MET A 14 -5.35 -3.57 -11.69
C MET A 14 -5.28 -2.55 -10.55
N GLY A 15 -4.28 -2.67 -9.68
CA GLY A 15 -4.03 -1.73 -8.58
C GLY A 15 -3.70 -0.32 -9.07
N MET A 16 -2.88 -0.19 -10.12
CA MET A 16 -2.44 1.11 -10.68
C MET A 16 -3.61 2.05 -10.98
N GLY A 17 -4.74 1.54 -11.46
CA GLY A 17 -5.91 2.36 -11.77
C GLY A 17 -6.40 3.20 -10.58
N PHE A 18 -6.17 2.76 -9.34
CA PHE A 18 -6.57 3.47 -8.14
C PHE A 18 -5.60 4.59 -7.73
N GLY A 19 -4.34 4.55 -8.19
CA GLY A 19 -3.32 5.53 -7.81
C GLY A 19 -3.73 6.98 -8.09
N PRO A 20 -4.03 7.34 -9.36
CA PRO A 20 -4.46 8.68 -9.71
C PRO A 20 -5.75 9.13 -9.02
N ILE A 21 -6.67 8.20 -8.74
CA ILE A 21 -7.94 8.49 -8.04
C ILE A 21 -7.66 8.92 -6.59
N ILE A 22 -6.83 8.15 -5.88
CA ILE A 22 -6.42 8.49 -4.51
C ILE A 22 -5.68 9.82 -4.50
N LEU A 23 -4.73 10.02 -5.42
CA LEU A 23 -3.95 11.25 -5.50
C LEU A 23 -4.83 12.48 -5.74
N THR A 24 -5.76 12.39 -6.70
CA THR A 24 -6.69 13.49 -7.02
C THR A 24 -7.57 13.83 -5.82
N THR A 25 -8.02 12.80 -5.08
CA THR A 25 -8.82 12.98 -3.86
C THR A 25 -8.01 13.71 -2.79
N VAL A 26 -6.76 13.32 -2.55
CA VAL A 26 -5.87 13.97 -1.58
C VAL A 26 -5.62 15.44 -1.97
N TYR A 27 -5.26 15.71 -3.22
CA TYR A 27 -5.05 17.08 -3.70
C TYR A 27 -6.31 17.95 -3.65
N PHE A 28 -7.48 17.37 -3.91
CA PHE A 28 -8.75 18.07 -3.76
C PHE A 28 -8.96 18.55 -2.32
N PHE A 29 -8.75 17.68 -1.33
CA PHE A 29 -8.87 18.06 0.08
C PHE A 29 -7.78 19.05 0.51
N LEU A 30 -6.53 18.88 0.06
CA LEU A 30 -5.46 19.83 0.37
C LEU A 30 -5.75 21.22 -0.21
N LYS A 31 -6.39 21.29 -1.38
CA LYS A 31 -6.84 22.55 -1.99
C LYS A 31 -7.95 23.21 -1.19
N ILE A 32 -8.98 22.46 -0.78
CA ILE A 32 -10.09 22.99 0.02
C ILE A 32 -9.60 23.50 1.38
N ASN A 33 -8.58 22.87 1.95
CA ASN A 33 -7.97 23.30 3.21
C ASN A 33 -6.87 24.37 3.03
N HIS A 34 -6.74 24.94 1.83
CA HIS A 34 -5.75 25.98 1.50
C HIS A 34 -4.29 25.61 1.78
N VAL A 35 -3.97 24.30 1.83
CA VAL A 35 -2.60 23.81 2.04
C VAL A 35 -1.79 23.88 0.74
N ILE A 36 -2.42 23.53 -0.39
CA ILE A 36 -1.81 23.56 -1.72
C ILE A 36 -2.79 24.24 -2.69
N SER A 37 -2.38 25.31 -3.35
CA SER A 37 -3.21 26.03 -4.32
C SER A 37 -2.71 25.90 -5.76
N VAL A 38 -1.40 25.70 -5.93
CA VAL A 38 -0.72 25.59 -7.22
C VAL A 38 0.29 24.45 -7.14
N LEU A 39 0.34 23.63 -8.18
CA LEU A 39 1.37 22.62 -8.40
C LEU A 39 1.97 22.85 -9.78
N THR A 40 3.27 22.65 -9.90
CA THR A 40 3.95 22.65 -11.20
C THR A 40 3.62 21.37 -11.97
N VAL A 41 3.79 21.41 -13.30
CA VAL A 41 3.58 20.23 -14.16
C VAL A 41 4.50 19.08 -13.73
N ASP A 42 5.74 19.39 -13.34
CA ASP A 42 6.71 18.40 -12.89
C ASP A 42 6.29 17.72 -11.59
N GLU A 43 5.77 18.47 -10.62
CA GLU A 43 5.26 17.93 -9.36
C GLU A 43 4.05 17.02 -9.59
N VAL A 44 3.12 17.42 -10.45
CA VAL A 44 1.95 16.61 -10.79
C VAL A 44 2.36 15.31 -11.50
N ASN A 45 3.25 15.39 -12.48
CA ASN A 45 3.74 14.21 -13.21
C ASN A 45 4.45 13.24 -12.28
N LEU A 46 5.34 13.73 -11.42
CA LEU A 46 6.04 12.91 -10.44
C LEU A 46 5.05 12.25 -9.48
N ALA A 47 4.05 12.99 -9.00
CA ALA A 47 3.04 12.47 -8.09
C ALA A 47 2.16 11.40 -8.72
N ILE A 48 1.76 11.56 -9.99
CA ILE A 48 0.99 10.55 -10.73
C ILE A 48 1.80 9.27 -10.89
N ILE A 49 3.04 9.36 -11.39
CA ILE A 49 3.94 8.19 -11.55
C ILE A 49 4.14 7.49 -10.20
N SER A 50 4.34 8.28 -9.15
CA SER A 50 4.53 7.81 -7.79
C SER A 50 3.30 7.08 -7.23
N ALA A 51 2.11 7.63 -7.44
CA ALA A 51 0.86 7.00 -7.03
C ALA A 51 0.59 5.68 -7.78
N LEU A 52 0.94 5.64 -9.08
CA LEU A 52 0.88 4.42 -9.87
C LEU A 52 1.84 3.35 -9.32
N ILE A 53 3.08 3.71 -8.96
CA ILE A 53 4.06 2.77 -8.37
C ILE A 53 3.56 2.23 -7.03
N ILE A 54 3.08 3.09 -6.13
CA ILE A 54 2.55 2.68 -4.82
C ILE A 54 1.43 1.65 -4.99
N THR A 55 0.46 1.96 -5.84
CA THR A 55 -0.73 1.12 -6.02
C THR A 55 -0.44 -0.15 -6.82
N PHE A 56 0.52 -0.12 -7.75
CA PHE A 56 1.07 -1.31 -8.38
C PHE A 56 1.67 -2.25 -7.34
N VAL A 57 2.53 -1.74 -6.46
CA VAL A 57 3.18 -2.57 -5.44
C VAL A 57 2.15 -3.12 -4.46
N GLN A 58 1.20 -2.31 -4.00
CA GLN A 58 0.13 -2.77 -3.12
C GLN A 58 -0.69 -3.91 -3.76
N GLY A 59 -1.15 -3.73 -5.01
CA GLY A 59 -1.88 -4.76 -5.74
C GLY A 59 -1.06 -6.04 -5.94
N SER A 60 0.21 -5.89 -6.33
CA SER A 60 1.11 -7.03 -6.58
C SER A 60 1.44 -7.82 -5.30
N SER A 61 1.53 -7.13 -4.16
CA SER A 61 1.95 -7.68 -2.87
C SER A 61 1.09 -8.85 -2.39
N MET A 62 -0.19 -8.88 -2.76
CA MET A 62 -1.11 -9.98 -2.41
C MET A 62 -0.69 -11.33 -3.01
N THR A 63 0.09 -11.30 -4.08
CA THR A 63 0.62 -12.51 -4.72
C THR A 63 1.60 -13.26 -3.81
N ILE A 64 2.23 -12.59 -2.84
CA ILE A 64 3.15 -13.20 -1.86
C ILE A 64 2.45 -14.32 -1.07
N PHE A 65 1.18 -14.13 -0.69
CA PHE A 65 0.41 -15.14 0.04
C PHE A 65 0.05 -16.39 -0.78
N ARG A 66 0.29 -16.37 -2.09
CA ARG A 66 0.07 -17.54 -2.97
C ARG A 66 1.29 -18.45 -3.03
N ILE A 67 2.38 -18.10 -2.35
CA ILE A 67 3.57 -18.93 -2.24
C ILE A 67 3.34 -19.96 -1.13
N GLU A 68 2.97 -21.18 -1.51
CA GLU A 68 2.61 -22.28 -0.59
C GLU A 68 3.68 -22.61 0.46
N LYS A 69 4.96 -22.38 0.14
CA LYS A 69 6.09 -22.67 1.06
C LYS A 69 6.29 -21.64 2.16
N LEU A 70 5.62 -20.49 2.09
CA LEU A 70 5.78 -19.43 3.10
C LEU A 70 4.72 -19.59 4.19
N SER A 71 5.16 -19.56 5.44
CA SER A 71 4.24 -19.40 6.57
C SER A 71 3.55 -18.04 6.48
N LEU A 72 2.32 -17.96 7.01
CA LEU A 72 1.53 -16.72 7.01
C LEU A 72 2.33 -15.54 7.60
N GLY A 73 3.01 -15.74 8.72
CA GLY A 73 3.84 -14.70 9.35
C GLY A 73 4.98 -14.20 8.46
N LYS A 74 5.69 -15.12 7.76
CA LYS A 74 6.75 -14.73 6.81
C LYS A 74 6.17 -13.98 5.61
N ALA A 75 5.07 -14.46 5.05
CA ALA A 75 4.39 -13.79 3.93
C ALA A 75 3.93 -12.38 4.31
N THR A 76 3.31 -12.22 5.49
CA THR A 76 2.91 -10.91 6.04
C THR A 76 4.11 -9.99 6.23
N LEU A 77 5.21 -10.46 6.82
CA LEU A 77 6.39 -9.62 7.01
C LEU A 77 6.99 -9.15 5.68
N ILE A 78 7.14 -10.05 4.70
CA ILE A 78 7.66 -9.70 3.37
C ILE A 78 6.72 -8.68 2.69
N GLN A 79 5.41 -8.91 2.76
CA GLN A 79 4.43 -7.98 2.19
C GLN A 79 4.52 -6.60 2.85
N SER A 80 4.59 -6.56 4.18
CA SER A 80 4.70 -5.31 4.94
C SER A 80 5.98 -4.56 4.57
N LEU A 81 7.14 -5.22 4.61
CA LEU A 81 8.41 -4.60 4.25
C LEU A 81 8.39 -4.05 2.82
N LEU A 82 7.86 -4.81 1.86
CA LEU A 82 7.72 -4.35 0.48
C LEU A 82 6.90 -3.05 0.39
N ILE A 83 5.74 -3.00 1.06
CA ILE A 83 4.88 -1.81 1.06
C ILE A 83 5.56 -0.65 1.79
N TYR A 84 6.18 -0.90 2.95
CA TYR A 84 6.88 0.11 3.74
C TYR A 84 7.97 0.80 2.94
N PHE A 85 8.89 0.03 2.34
CA PHE A 85 10.01 0.58 1.58
C PHE A 85 9.53 1.33 0.34
N THR A 86 8.49 0.85 -0.35
CA THR A 86 7.90 1.59 -1.46
C THR A 86 7.30 2.91 -0.99
N LEU A 87 6.51 2.91 0.09
CA LEU A 87 5.88 4.14 0.56
C LEU A 87 6.91 5.15 1.05
N ILE A 88 7.86 4.78 1.92
CA ILE A 88 8.84 5.74 2.43
C ILE A 88 9.68 6.35 1.31
N PHE A 89 10.12 5.53 0.35
CA PHE A 89 10.90 5.98 -0.79
C PHE A 89 10.12 6.99 -1.65
N VAL A 90 8.88 6.64 -1.99
CA VAL A 90 8.01 7.51 -2.79
C VAL A 90 7.66 8.80 -2.06
N TYR A 91 7.34 8.73 -0.77
CA TYR A 91 6.99 9.90 0.04
C TYR A 91 8.16 10.90 0.12
N LEU A 92 9.40 10.40 0.23
CA LEU A 92 10.59 11.24 0.24
C LEU A 92 10.89 11.87 -1.13
N ILE A 93 10.76 11.11 -2.23
CA ILE A 93 10.98 11.62 -3.59
C ILE A 93 9.99 12.74 -3.94
N ASN A 94 8.73 12.57 -3.56
CA ASN A 94 7.69 13.58 -3.80
C ASN A 94 7.71 14.72 -2.79
N LYS A 95 8.63 14.69 -1.81
CA LYS A 95 8.68 15.65 -0.70
C LYS A 95 7.36 15.76 0.06
N TRP A 96 6.56 14.68 0.10
CA TRP A 96 5.33 14.61 0.90
C TRP A 96 5.62 14.58 2.41
N ILE A 97 6.81 14.10 2.77
CA ILE A 97 7.42 14.27 4.09
C ILE A 97 8.83 14.84 3.90
N LYS A 98 9.37 15.56 4.88
CA LYS A 98 10.77 16.01 4.80
C LYS A 98 11.72 14.90 5.25
N PHE A 99 12.94 14.95 4.71
CA PHE A 99 13.96 13.97 5.02
C PHE A 99 14.67 14.32 6.33
N THR A 100 13.95 14.06 7.41
CA THR A 100 14.27 14.44 8.78
C THR A 100 13.97 13.24 9.66
N PHE A 101 14.82 12.99 10.65
CA PHE A 101 14.67 11.81 11.51
C PHE A 101 13.30 11.75 12.17
N VAL A 102 12.78 12.90 12.63
CA VAL A 102 11.48 13.00 13.31
C VAL A 102 10.34 12.63 12.37
N GLU A 103 10.33 13.18 11.15
CA GLU A 103 9.23 12.90 10.20
C GLU A 103 9.27 11.46 9.67
N VAL A 104 10.46 10.90 9.42
CA VAL A 104 10.61 9.50 9.04
C VAL A 104 10.17 8.57 10.18
N LEU A 105 10.49 8.91 11.44
CA LEU A 105 10.07 8.12 12.60
C LEU A 105 8.54 8.14 12.77
N ILE A 106 7.91 9.32 12.68
CA ILE A 106 6.45 9.47 12.75
C ILE A 106 5.79 8.65 11.62
N PHE A 107 6.29 8.78 10.40
CA PHE A 107 5.80 8.00 9.26
C PHE A 107 5.90 6.49 9.53
N THR A 108 7.03 6.03 10.07
CA THR A 108 7.28 4.62 10.37
C THR A 108 6.28 4.09 11.40
N ILE A 109 6.03 4.84 12.48
CA ILE A 109 5.07 4.46 13.51
C ILE A 109 3.65 4.38 12.94
N ILE A 110 3.22 5.41 12.20
CA ILE A 110 1.89 5.45 11.57
C ILE A 110 1.72 4.27 10.61
N TYR A 111 2.74 3.96 9.82
CA TYR A 111 2.73 2.83 8.90
C TYR A 111 2.50 1.50 9.64
N TRP A 112 3.32 1.19 10.64
CA TRP A 112 3.24 -0.09 11.35
C TRP A 112 1.92 -0.25 12.10
N VAL A 113 1.43 0.82 12.74
CA VAL A 113 0.12 0.81 13.41
C VAL A 113 -1.00 0.58 12.40
N SER A 114 -1.02 1.30 11.28
CA SER A 114 -2.04 1.15 10.24
C SER A 114 -2.02 -0.24 9.63
N TYR A 115 -0.82 -0.78 9.34
CA TYR A 115 -0.66 -2.13 8.80
C TYR A 115 -1.18 -3.19 9.78
N LEU A 116 -0.85 -3.08 11.07
CA LEU A 116 -1.32 -4.00 12.10
C LEU A 116 -2.85 -3.98 12.22
N ILE A 117 -3.48 -2.81 12.19
CA ILE A 117 -4.94 -2.67 12.25
C ILE A 117 -5.61 -3.37 11.07
N ILE A 118 -5.12 -3.12 9.84
CA ILE A 118 -5.65 -3.73 8.62
C ILE A 118 -5.45 -5.25 8.67
N TRP A 119 -4.26 -5.71 9.03
CA TRP A 119 -3.93 -7.13 9.09
C TRP A 119 -4.78 -7.87 10.12
N LEU A 120 -4.94 -7.33 11.33
CA LEU A 120 -5.78 -7.92 12.37
C LEU A 120 -7.25 -7.99 11.93
N SER A 121 -7.74 -6.95 11.27
CA SER A 121 -9.12 -6.92 10.75
C SER A 121 -9.36 -8.05 9.75
N ILE A 122 -8.44 -8.24 8.80
CA ILE A 122 -8.50 -9.33 7.81
C ILE A 122 -8.38 -10.69 8.50
N TYR A 123 -7.43 -10.85 9.41
CA TYR A 123 -7.18 -12.10 10.13
C TYR A 123 -8.41 -12.55 10.94
N LEU A 124 -9.01 -11.63 11.71
CA LEU A 124 -10.21 -11.91 12.50
C LEU A 124 -11.40 -12.26 11.61
N ASN A 125 -11.57 -11.58 10.48
CA ASN A 125 -12.64 -11.88 9.53
C ASN A 125 -12.49 -13.29 8.95
N ILE A 126 -11.31 -13.66 8.45
CA ILE A 126 -11.02 -15.00 7.93
C ILE A 126 -11.27 -16.07 9.00
N ARG A 127 -10.80 -15.84 10.23
CA ARG A 127 -11.00 -16.79 11.34
C ARG A 127 -12.48 -17.00 11.67
N ARG A 128 -13.29 -15.94 11.63
CA ARG A 128 -14.75 -16.03 11.81
C ARG A 128 -15.40 -16.85 10.69
N GLN A 129 -15.01 -16.63 9.44
CA GLN A 129 -15.54 -17.38 8.29
C GLN A 129 -15.23 -18.87 8.39
N ILE A 130 -14.00 -19.24 8.75
CA ILE A 130 -13.60 -20.64 8.95
C ILE A 130 -14.43 -21.29 10.07
N LYS A 131 -14.60 -20.60 11.20
CA LYS A 131 -15.42 -21.12 12.31
C LYS A 131 -16.87 -21.36 11.89
N ASN A 132 -17.46 -20.42 11.15
CA ASN A 132 -18.84 -20.54 10.67
C ASN A 132 -19.01 -21.64 9.62
N ALA A 133 -17.99 -21.89 8.78
CA ALA A 133 -18.01 -22.99 7.83
C ALA A 133 -17.93 -24.35 8.53
N ASN A 134 -17.07 -24.49 9.55
CA ASN A 134 -16.92 -25.72 10.31
C ASN A 134 -18.13 -26.07 11.19
N LEU A 135 -18.96 -25.08 11.55
CA LEU A 135 -20.21 -25.31 12.28
C LEU A 135 -21.36 -25.78 11.37
N LYS A 136 -21.20 -25.69 10.04
CA LYS A 136 -22.19 -26.11 9.03
C LYS A 136 -21.88 -27.48 8.41
N LEU A 137 -20.76 -28.10 8.81
CA LEU A 137 -20.34 -29.46 8.45
C LEU A 137 -20.63 -30.39 9.63
#